data_AF-A0A9P1W1A5-F1
#
_entry.id   AF-A0A9P1W1A5-F1
#
_cell.length_a   1.000
_cell.length_b   1.000
_cell.length_c   1.000
_cell.angle_alpha   90.00
_cell.angle_beta   90.00
_cell.angle_gamma   90.00
#
_symmetry.space_group_name_H-M   'P 1'
#
loop_
_entity.id
_entity.type
_entity.pdbx_description
1 polymer ?
#
loop_
_entity_poly.entity_id
_entity_poly.type
_entity_poly.pdbx_seq_one_letter_code
_entity_poly.pdbx_strand_id
1 'polypeptide(L)'
;MQTIESLKSQAKRLRTHFSAQNIELSHSQTLEAIAVIHGFKDWNTASALSPKKIKYPTTDESVEQLRERFNDMARTYATKPEGSPLSDEEKTEVKILLHQLGVAAKRQQTLS
;
A
#
# COMPACT_ATOMS: atom_id res chain seq x y z
N MET A 1 0.48 18.35 -6.35
CA MET A 1 -0.33 17.31 -5.70
C MET A 1 0.47 16.75 -4.53
N GLN A 2 0.06 17.01 -3.29
CA GLN A 2 0.77 16.51 -2.10
C GLN A 2 0.41 15.04 -1.87
N THR A 3 1.41 14.18 -1.67
CA THR A 3 1.19 12.77 -1.33
C THR A 3 1.34 12.56 0.18
N ILE A 4 0.77 11.47 0.70
CA ILE A 4 0.93 11.09 2.12
C ILE A 4 2.40 10.99 2.54
N GLU A 5 3.25 10.47 1.66
CA GLU A 5 4.68 10.34 1.97
C GLU A 5 5.37 11.69 2.05
N SER A 6 4.98 12.66 1.21
CA SER A 6 5.46 14.04 1.32
C SER A 6 5.10 14.64 2.68
N LEU A 7 3.83 14.49 3.11
CA LEU A 7 3.38 14.99 4.41
C LEU A 7 4.07 14.29 5.59
N LYS A 8 4.22 12.95 5.54
CA LYS A 8 4.95 12.19 6.56
C LYS A 8 6.43 12.57 6.63
N SER A 9 7.06 12.80 5.48
CA SER A 9 8.45 13.26 5.39
C SER A 9 8.61 14.64 6.03
N GLN A 10 7.69 15.56 5.77
CA GLN A 10 7.65 16.87 6.42
C GLN A 10 7.45 16.75 7.94
N ALA A 11 6.52 15.89 8.41
CA ALA A 11 6.30 15.65 9.83
C ALA A 11 7.55 15.10 10.53
N LYS A 12 8.29 14.20 9.87
CA LYS A 12 9.57 13.68 10.37
C LYS A 12 10.61 14.79 10.51
N ARG A 13 10.77 15.63 9.47
CA ARG A 13 11.70 16.79 9.52
C ARG A 13 11.32 17.77 10.62
N LEU A 14 10.03 18.07 10.76
CA LEU A 14 9.50 18.92 11.82
C LEU A 14 9.85 18.37 13.20
N ARG A 15 9.62 17.06 13.43
CA ARG A 15 9.96 16.39 14.68
C ARG A 15 11.46 16.48 14.98
N THR A 16 12.31 16.19 13.99
CA THR A 16 13.77 16.28 14.15
C THR A 16 14.21 17.70 14.49
N HIS A 17 13.61 18.71 13.86
CA HIS A 17 13.92 20.11 14.13
C HIS A 17 13.59 20.52 15.58
N PHE A 18 12.40 20.15 16.07
CA PHE A 18 12.01 20.44 17.46
C PHE A 18 12.81 19.63 18.48
N SER A 19 13.12 18.37 18.17
CA SER A 19 13.97 17.53 19.01
C SER A 19 15.38 18.13 19.19
N ALA A 20 15.95 18.76 18.15
CA ALA A 20 17.22 19.48 18.24
C ALA A 20 17.16 20.71 19.17
N GLN A 21 15.96 21.26 19.42
CA GLN A 21 15.72 22.36 20.35
C GLN A 21 15.32 21.88 21.76
N ASN A 22 15.48 20.59 22.05
CA ASN A 22 15.00 19.95 23.30
C ASN A 22 13.47 20.02 23.47
N ILE A 23 12.71 20.17 22.39
CA ILE A 23 11.25 20.11 22.39
C ILE A 23 10.84 18.73 21.87
N GLU A 24 10.39 17.85 22.75
CA GLU A 24 9.90 16.54 22.36
C GLU A 24 8.46 16.61 21.86
N LEU A 25 8.29 16.41 20.55
CA LEU A 25 6.98 16.20 19.93
C LEU A 25 6.78 14.73 19.61
N SER A 26 5.58 14.22 19.94
CA SER A 26 5.17 12.89 19.49
C SER A 26 4.99 12.87 17.96
N HIS A 27 5.04 11.65 17.41
CA HIS A 27 4.80 11.46 15.97
C HIS A 27 3.41 11.93 15.54
N SER A 28 2.38 11.64 16.35
CA SER A 28 1.00 12.05 16.07
C SER A 28 0.85 13.57 16.08
N GLN A 29 1.43 14.27 17.07
CA GLN A 29 1.38 15.74 17.13
C GLN A 29 2.02 16.40 15.90
N THR A 30 3.13 15.85 15.40
CA THR A 30 3.78 16.40 14.20
C THR A 30 2.99 16.12 12.94
N LEU A 31 2.27 15.00 12.85
CA LEU A 31 1.36 14.72 11.74
C LEU A 31 0.15 15.66 11.75
N GLU A 32 -0.42 15.93 12.92
CA GLU A 32 -1.53 16.87 13.10
C GLU A 32 -1.11 18.28 12.70
N ALA A 33 0.05 18.75 13.16
CA ALA A 33 0.58 20.06 12.81
C ALA A 33 0.78 20.22 11.29
N ILE A 34 1.33 19.20 10.62
CA ILE A 34 1.47 19.21 9.16
C ILE A 34 0.11 19.20 8.46
N ALA A 35 -0.87 18.45 8.96
CA ALA A 35 -2.21 18.46 8.37
C ALA A 35 -2.84 19.85 8.41
N VAL A 36 -2.76 20.52 9.57
CA VAL A 36 -3.29 21.88 9.76
C VAL A 36 -2.56 22.91 8.88
N ILE A 37 -1.22 22.84 8.77
CA ILE A 37 -0.42 23.72 7.90
C ILE A 37 -0.85 23.60 6.43
N HIS A 38 -1.25 22.41 6.00
CA HIS A 38 -1.72 22.15 4.63
C HIS A 38 -3.22 22.40 4.44
N GLY A 39 -3.92 22.95 5.45
CA GLY A 39 -5.33 23.32 5.37
C GLY A 39 -6.32 22.19 5.65
N PHE A 40 -5.84 21.05 6.16
CA PHE A 40 -6.70 19.95 6.60
C PHE A 40 -7.10 20.12 8.06
N LYS A 41 -8.29 19.62 8.43
CA LYS A 41 -8.80 19.67 9.80
C LYS A 41 -7.91 18.91 10.80
N ASP A 42 -7.43 17.75 10.37
CA ASP A 42 -6.68 16.80 11.20
C ASP A 42 -5.93 15.82 10.29
N TRP A 43 -5.02 15.05 10.87
CA TRP A 43 -4.24 14.08 10.10
C TRP A 43 -5.10 12.98 9.48
N ASN A 44 -6.19 12.56 10.13
CA ASN A 44 -7.07 11.52 9.60
C ASN A 44 -7.78 12.00 8.32
N THR A 45 -8.22 13.26 8.28
CA THR A 45 -8.78 13.91 7.10
C THR A 45 -7.74 14.04 5.98
N ALA A 46 -6.54 14.52 6.28
CA ALA A 46 -5.43 14.59 5.31
C ALA A 46 -5.09 13.19 4.74
N SER A 47 -5.11 12.18 5.61
CA SER A 47 -4.85 10.77 5.27
C SER A 47 -5.92 10.14 4.41
N ALA A 48 -7.19 10.52 4.60
CA ALA A 48 -8.30 9.99 3.83
C ALA A 48 -8.39 10.62 2.44
N LEU A 49 -8.15 11.93 2.34
CA LEU A 49 -8.23 12.69 1.08
C LEU A 49 -7.02 12.48 0.19
N SER A 50 -5.88 12.11 0.77
CA SER A 50 -4.72 11.82 -0.04
C SER A 50 -4.89 10.50 -0.78
N PRO A 51 -4.45 10.43 -2.05
CA PRO A 51 -4.50 9.21 -2.83
C PRO A 51 -3.69 8.12 -2.13
N LYS A 52 -4.34 7.00 -1.79
CA LYS A 52 -3.64 5.81 -1.35
C LYS A 52 -2.78 5.33 -2.50
N LYS A 53 -1.47 5.16 -2.26
CA LYS A 53 -0.61 4.45 -3.20
C LYS A 53 -1.17 3.05 -3.40
N ILE A 54 -1.74 2.80 -4.57
CA ILE A 54 -2.14 1.48 -5.00
C ILE A 54 -0.84 0.70 -5.19
N LYS A 55 -0.52 -0.19 -4.24
CA LYS A 55 0.74 -0.96 -4.26
C LYS A 55 0.72 -2.03 -5.35
N TYR A 56 -0.47 -2.53 -5.69
CA TYR A 56 -0.73 -3.47 -6.78
C TYR A 56 -2.07 -3.13 -7.43
N PRO A 57 -2.20 -3.20 -8.76
CA PRO A 57 -3.43 -2.86 -9.46
C PRO A 57 -4.58 -3.78 -9.02
N THR A 58 -5.76 -3.21 -8.86
CA THR A 58 -7.00 -3.97 -8.68
C THR A 58 -7.58 -4.38 -10.03
N THR A 59 -8.23 -5.53 -10.10
CA THR A 59 -8.94 -6.02 -11.29
C THR A 59 -10.41 -6.28 -10.97
N ASP A 60 -11.27 -6.31 -11.99
CA ASP A 60 -12.67 -6.72 -11.85
C ASP A 60 -12.87 -8.23 -12.03
N GLU A 61 -11.80 -8.98 -12.31
CA GLU A 61 -11.86 -10.44 -12.41
C GLU A 61 -12.41 -11.08 -11.13
N SER A 62 -13.24 -12.10 -11.33
CA SER A 62 -13.83 -12.90 -10.26
C SER A 62 -12.76 -13.70 -9.51
N VAL A 63 -13.07 -14.12 -8.27
CA VAL A 63 -12.16 -14.92 -7.44
C VAL A 63 -11.75 -16.22 -8.15
N GLU A 64 -12.66 -16.88 -8.86
CA GLU A 64 -12.34 -18.09 -9.65
C GLU A 64 -11.34 -17.82 -10.77
N GLN A 65 -11.52 -16.75 -11.55
CA GLN A 65 -10.62 -16.37 -12.65
C GLN A 65 -9.21 -16.09 -12.12
N LEU A 66 -9.11 -15.36 -11.01
CA LEU A 66 -7.84 -15.07 -10.36
C LEU A 66 -7.15 -16.31 -9.77
N ARG A 67 -7.93 -17.26 -9.23
CA ARG A 67 -7.41 -18.55 -8.75
C ARG A 67 -6.87 -19.38 -9.92
N GLU A 68 -7.57 -19.38 -11.06
CA GLU A 68 -7.13 -20.10 -12.24
C GLU A 68 -5.81 -19.53 -12.79
N ARG A 69 -5.69 -18.20 -12.91
CA ARG A 69 -4.43 -17.54 -13.33
C ARG A 69 -3.27 -17.86 -12.39
N PHE A 70 -3.51 -17.86 -11.08
CA PHE A 70 -2.49 -18.24 -10.11
C PHE A 70 -2.05 -19.70 -10.28
N ASN A 71 -3.00 -20.61 -10.49
CA ASN A 71 -2.69 -22.03 -10.73
C ASN A 71 -1.95 -22.25 -12.05
N ASP A 72 -2.29 -21.52 -13.11
CA ASP A 72 -1.61 -21.58 -14.41
C ASP A 72 -0.14 -21.14 -14.29
N MET A 73 0.11 -20.04 -13.56
CA MET A 73 1.47 -19.59 -13.28
C MET A 73 2.25 -20.63 -12.44
N ALA A 74 1.61 -21.25 -11.45
CA ALA A 74 2.22 -22.32 -10.67
C ALA A 74 2.56 -23.55 -11.52
N ARG A 75 1.69 -23.92 -12.49
CA ARG A 75 1.97 -24.99 -13.46
C ARG A 75 3.14 -24.64 -14.35
N THR A 76 3.18 -23.41 -14.86
CA THR A 76 4.31 -22.91 -15.66
C THR A 76 5.61 -23.01 -14.88
N TYR A 77 5.61 -22.61 -13.61
CA TYR A 77 6.78 -22.76 -12.75
C TYR A 77 7.16 -24.22 -12.50
N ALA A 78 6.19 -25.12 -12.33
CA ALA A 78 6.44 -26.55 -12.16
C ALA A 78 7.10 -27.21 -13.40
N THR A 79 7.04 -26.58 -14.58
CA THR A 79 7.78 -27.04 -15.77
C THR A 79 9.26 -26.64 -15.77
N LYS A 80 9.67 -25.71 -14.89
CA LYS A 80 11.06 -25.28 -14.75
C LYS A 80 11.86 -26.30 -13.94
N PRO A 81 13.18 -26.42 -14.18
CA PRO A 81 14.02 -27.32 -13.39
C PRO A 81 13.96 -26.95 -11.91
N GLU A 82 13.91 -27.96 -11.04
CA GLU A 82 13.80 -27.78 -9.58
C GLU A 82 14.87 -26.81 -9.05
N GLY A 83 14.43 -25.87 -8.21
CA GLY A 83 15.30 -24.85 -7.62
C GLY A 83 15.53 -23.61 -8.50
N SER A 84 14.92 -23.52 -9.69
CA SER A 84 14.95 -22.29 -10.49
C SER A 84 14.30 -21.13 -9.73
N PRO A 85 15.04 -20.06 -9.37
CA PRO A 85 14.44 -18.94 -8.65
C PRO A 85 13.40 -18.22 -9.52
N LEU A 86 12.32 -17.77 -8.89
CA LEU A 86 11.38 -16.84 -9.54
C LEU A 86 12.15 -15.58 -9.97
N SER A 87 11.97 -15.19 -11.24
CA SER A 87 12.37 -13.87 -11.75
C SER A 87 11.71 -12.75 -10.92
N ASP A 88 12.31 -11.56 -10.93
CA ASP A 88 11.71 -10.37 -10.30
C ASP A 88 10.35 -10.00 -10.92
N GLU A 89 10.16 -10.29 -12.21
CA GLU A 89 8.87 -10.15 -12.90
C GLU A 89 7.84 -11.13 -12.32
N GLU A 90 8.19 -12.41 -12.23
CA GLU A 90 7.30 -13.45 -11.69
C GLU A 90 6.95 -13.20 -10.22
N LYS A 91 7.91 -12.76 -9.41
CA LYS A 91 7.67 -12.35 -8.02
C LYS A 91 6.69 -11.17 -7.95
N THR A 92 6.76 -10.25 -8.90
CA THR A 92 5.86 -9.11 -8.98
C THR A 92 4.45 -9.56 -9.36
N GLU A 93 4.33 -10.41 -10.37
CA GLU A 93 3.06 -10.98 -10.83
C GLU A 93 2.36 -11.80 -9.73
N VAL A 94 3.10 -12.65 -8.99
CA VAL A 94 2.59 -13.36 -7.80
C VAL A 94 1.99 -12.39 -6.77
N LYS A 95 2.70 -11.30 -6.46
CA LYS A 95 2.22 -10.31 -5.49
C LYS A 95 0.96 -9.60 -5.98
N ILE A 96 0.88 -9.30 -7.28
CA ILE A 96 -0.30 -8.70 -7.91
C ILE A 96 -1.50 -9.63 -7.80
N LEU A 97 -1.35 -10.90 -8.21
CA LEU A 97 -2.43 -11.89 -8.16
C LEU A 97 -2.92 -12.14 -6.74
N LEU A 98 -2.01 -12.28 -5.76
CA LEU A 98 -2.37 -12.42 -4.35
C LEU A 98 -3.13 -11.20 -3.82
N HIS A 99 -2.71 -9.99 -4.20
CA HIS A 99 -3.42 -8.77 -3.83
C HIS A 99 -4.84 -8.73 -4.41
N GLN A 100 -4.97 -9.03 -5.71
CA GLN A 100 -6.24 -9.04 -6.41
C GLN A 100 -7.21 -10.06 -5.83
N LEU A 101 -6.72 -11.27 -5.51
CA LEU A 101 -7.49 -12.32 -4.84
C LEU A 101 -8.06 -11.85 -3.51
N GLY A 102 -7.23 -11.22 -2.67
CA GLY A 102 -7.68 -10.69 -1.39
C GLY A 102 -8.76 -9.61 -1.54
N VAL A 103 -8.61 -8.71 -2.52
CA VAL A 103 -9.59 -7.66 -2.80
C VAL A 103 -10.89 -8.23 -3.38
N ALA A 104 -10.82 -9.22 -4.28
CA ALA A 104 -11.98 -9.89 -4.86
C ALA A 104 -12.74 -10.72 -3.80
N ALA A 105 -12.04 -11.49 -2.97
CA ALA A 105 -12.66 -12.27 -1.88
C ALA A 105 -13.37 -11.38 -0.86
N LYS A 106 -12.84 -10.18 -0.58
CA LYS A 106 -13.50 -9.21 0.29
C LYS A 106 -14.77 -8.64 -0.33
N ARG A 107 -14.75 -8.33 -1.64
CA ARG A 107 -15.95 -7.88 -2.38
C ARG A 107 -17.05 -8.95 -2.32
N GLN A 108 -16.71 -10.20 -2.59
CA GLN A 108 -17.67 -11.31 -2.62
C GLN A 108 -18.37 -11.53 -1.26
N GLN A 109 -17.66 -11.32 -0.14
CA GLN A 109 -18.24 -11.40 1.21
C GLN A 109 -19.18 -10.24 1.55
N THR A 110 -18.98 -9.06 0.96
CA THR A 110 -19.85 -7.88 1.21
C THR A 110 -21.14 -7.89 0.39
N LEU A 111 -21.23 -8.76 -0.61
CA LEU A 111 -22.40 -8.94 -1.49
C LEU A 111 -23.27 -10.13 -1.07
N SER A 112 -22.86 -10.87 -0.03
CA SER A 112 -23.62 -11.98 0.58
C SER A 112 -24.35 -11.49 1.84
#